data_AF-A0A7C3QEF3-F1
#
_entry.id   AF-A0A7C3QEF3-F1
#
_cell.length_a   1.000
_cell.length_b   1.000
_cell.length_c   1.000
_cell.angle_alpha   90.00
_cell.angle_beta   90.00
_cell.angle_gamma   90.00
#
_symmetry.space_group_name_H-M   'P 1'
#
loop_
_entity.id
_entity.type
_entity.pdbx_description
1 polymer ?
#
loop_
_entity_poly.entity_id
_entity_poly.type
_entity_poly.pdbx_seq_one_letter_code
_entity_poly.pdbx_strand_id
1 'polypeptide(L)' 'MPTPILICDDSSLARKQMARSLPTAWDVEISYASNGREALEELRAGKGHVLFLDLN' A
#
# COMPACT_ATOMS: atom_id res chain seq x y z
N MET A 1 -16.32 6.87 -0.09
CA MET A 1 -15.60 5.75 -0.74
C MET A 1 -14.21 5.79 -0.15
N PRO A 2 -13.73 4.69 0.43
CA PRO A 2 -12.41 4.66 1.01
C PRO A 2 -11.37 4.96 -0.06
N THR A 3 -10.32 5.68 0.31
CA THR A 3 -9.21 5.96 -0.61
C THR A 3 -8.32 4.71 -0.68
N PRO A 4 -8.13 4.09 -1.86
CA PRO A 4 -7.27 2.93 -2.00
C PRO A 4 -5.78 3.32 -1.84
N ILE A 5 -5.12 2.70 -0.87
CA ILE A 5 -3.71 2.87 -0.58
C ILE A 5 -3.00 1.55 -0.87
N LEU A 6 -1.95 1.60 -1.68
CA LEU A 6 -1.06 0.48 -1.91
C LEU A 6 0.26 0.71 -1.15
N ILE A 7 0.69 -0.27 -0.37
CA ILE A 7 2.01 -0.27 0.30
C ILE A 7 2.88 -1.35 -0.34
N CYS A 8 3.97 -0.95 -0.98
CA CYS A 8 4.92 -1.81 -1.67
C CYS A 8 6.28 -1.75 -0.98
N ASP A 9 6.68 -2.88 -0.36
CA ASP A 9 7.94 -3.04 0.38
C ASP A 9 8.20 -4.54 0.52
N ASP A 10 9.45 -5.01 0.45
CA ASP A 10 9.79 -6.44 0.56
C ASP A 10 9.70 -6.96 2.01
N SER A 11 9.84 -6.07 2.99
CA SER A 11 9.73 -6.34 4.42
C SER A 11 8.28 -6.35 4.89
N SER A 12 7.81 -7.55 5.28
CA SER A 12 6.49 -7.70 5.89
C SER A 12 6.31 -6.91 7.19
N LEU A 13 7.40 -6.61 7.91
CA LEU A 13 7.38 -5.78 9.11
C LEU A 13 7.13 -4.32 8.75
N ALA A 14 7.86 -3.80 7.74
CA ALA A 14 7.72 -2.41 7.29
C ALA A 14 6.31 -2.14 6.77
N ARG A 15 5.74 -3.05 5.96
CA ARG A 15 4.35 -2.94 5.47
C ARG A 15 3.33 -2.80 6.62
N LYS A 16 3.47 -3.63 7.66
CA LYS A 16 2.58 -3.60 8.84
C LYS A 16 2.78 -2.34 9.67
N GLN A 17 4.01 -1.88 9.84
CA GLN A 17 4.31 -0.65 10.57
C GLN A 17 3.74 0.57 9.85
N MET A 18 3.92 0.66 8.54
CA MET A 18 3.35 1.72 7.71
C MET A 18 1.83 1.76 7.84
N ALA A 19 1.15 0.63 7.64
CA ALA A 19 -0.31 0.53 7.78
C ALA A 19 -0.82 0.96 9.17
N ARG A 20 -0.10 0.61 10.24
CA ARG A 20 -0.44 1.00 11.62
C ARG A 20 -0.17 2.47 11.93
N SER A 21 0.69 3.13 11.15
CA SER A 21 1.01 4.55 11.33
C SER A 21 -0.03 5.47 10.69
N LEU A 22 -0.86 4.93 9.79
CA LEU A 22 -1.94 5.68 9.16
C LEU A 22 -2.99 6.07 10.22
N PRO A 23 -3.45 7.35 10.23
CA PRO A 23 -4.46 7.79 11.18
C PRO A 23 -5.75 6.97 11.09
N THR A 24 -6.28 6.54 12.22
CA THR A 24 -7.50 5.72 12.28
C THR A 24 -8.76 6.45 11.79
N ALA A 25 -8.73 7.78 11.73
CA ALA A 25 -9.82 8.61 11.22
C ALA A 25 -9.88 8.65 9.67
N TRP A 26 -8.88 8.10 8.97
CA TRP A 26 -8.88 8.07 7.51
C TRP A 26 -9.80 6.95 6.99
N ASP A 27 -10.71 7.29 6.08
CA ASP A 27 -11.50 6.32 5.30
C ASP A 27 -10.62 5.78 4.17
N VAL A 28 -9.86 4.72 4.44
CA VAL A 28 -8.88 4.13 3.52
C VAL A 28 -9.02 2.62 3.41
N GLU A 29 -8.68 2.08 2.25
CA GLU A 29 -8.57 0.65 1.99
C GLU A 29 -7.12 0.31 1.64
N ILE A 30 -6.49 -0.57 2.40
CA ILE A 30 -5.05 -0.84 2.28
C ILE A 30 -4.82 -2.17 1.54
N SER A 31 -4.09 -2.10 0.44
CA SER A 31 -3.53 -3.23 -0.29
C SER A 31 -2.01 -3.30 -0.11
N TYR A 32 -1.44 -4.48 -0.29
CA TYR A 32 -0.01 -4.72 -0.08
C TYR A 32 0.62 -5.37 -1.31
N ALA A 33 1.85 -4.99 -1.62
CA ALA A 33 2.71 -5.65 -2.60
C ALA A 33 4.09 -5.92 -1.99
N SER A 34 4.71 -7.03 -2.35
CA SER A 34 6.05 -7.40 -1.88
C SER A 34 7.17 -7.02 -2.85
N ASN A 35 6.80 -6.59 -4.07
CA ASN A 35 7.73 -6.23 -5.13
C ASN A 35 7.02 -5.38 -6.20
N GLY A 36 7.81 -4.79 -7.10
CA GLY A 36 7.28 -3.92 -8.16
C GLY A 36 6.33 -4.61 -9.15
N ARG A 37 6.44 -5.93 -9.37
CA ARG A 37 5.53 -6.64 -10.28
C ARG A 37 4.13 -6.72 -9.68
N GLU A 38 4.02 -7.16 -8.43
CA GLU A 38 2.76 -7.17 -7.69
C GLU A 38 2.18 -5.75 -7.58
N ALA A 39 3.02 -4.75 -7.30
CA ALA A 39 2.56 -3.37 -7.21
C ALA A 39 1.94 -2.88 -8.52
N LEU A 40 2.54 -3.22 -9.67
CA LEU A 40 1.98 -2.86 -10.98
C LEU A 40 0.65 -3.57 -11.28
N GLU A 41 0.46 -4.80 -10.82
CA GLU A 41 -0.81 -5.53 -10.94
C GLU A 41 -1.91 -4.84 -10.12
N GLU A 42 -1.62 -4.49 -8.87
CA GLU A 42 -2.54 -3.78 -7.97
C GLU A 42 -2.87 -2.36 -8.46
N LEU A 43 -1.89 -1.64 -9.01
CA LEU A 43 -2.10 -0.33 -9.64
C LEU A 43 -3.04 -0.43 -10.85
N ARG A 44 -2.85 -1.42 -11.72
CA ARG A 44 -3.74 -1.65 -12.88
C ARG A 44 -5.14 -2.07 -12.45
N ALA A 45 -5.28 -2.72 -11.30
CA ALA A 45 -6.57 -3.03 -10.69
C ALA A 45 -7.25 -1.82 -10.00
N GLY A 46 -6.64 -0.63 -10.03
CA GLY A 46 -7.20 0.61 -9.47
C GLY A 46 -7.05 0.76 -7.96
N LYS A 47 -6.17 -0.02 -7.32
CA LYS A 47 -6.04 -0.08 -5.84
C LYS A 47 -4.97 0.83 -5.25
N GLY A 48 -4.26 1.60 -6.08
CA GLY A 48 -3.19 2.49 -5.64
C GLY A 48 -3.44 3.94 -6.03
N HIS A 49 -4.54 4.54 -5.55
CA HIS A 49 -4.71 6.00 -5.64
C HIS A 49 -3.57 6.73 -4.93
N VAL A 50 -3.09 6.15 -3.83
CA VAL A 50 -1.84 6.53 -3.17
C VAL A 50 -0.96 5.29 -3.08
N LEU A 51 0.32 5.43 -3.41
CA LEU A 51 1.32 4.37 -3.31
C LEU A 51 2.43 4.79 -2.35
N PHE A 52 2.62 4.02 -1.29
CA PHE A 52 3.85 4.05 -0.49
C PHE A 52 4.81 3.02 -1.08
N LEU A 53 5.88 3.50 -1.72
CA LEU A 53 6.86 2.66 -2.41
C LEU A 53 8.21 2.76 -1.71
N ASP A 54 8.73 1.62 -1.29
CA ASP A 54 10.14 1.47 -0.97
C ASP A 54 10.99 1.37 -2.26
N LEU A 55 12.14 2.06 -2.28
CA LEU A 55 12.99 2.23 -3.48
C LEU A 55 14.29 1.42 -3.43
N ASN A 56 14.39 0.47 -2.51
CA ASN A 56 15.57 -0.40 -2.37
C ASN A 56 15.81 -1.29 -3.60
#